data_AF-A0A6S7J3B3-F1
#
_entry.id   AF-A0A6S7J3B3-F1
#
_cell.length_a   1.000
_cell.length_b   1.000
_cell.length_c   1.000
_cell.angle_alpha   90.00
_cell.angle_beta   90.00
_cell.angle_gamma   90.00
#
_symmetry.space_group_name_H-M   'P 1'
#
loop_
_entity.id
_entity.type
_entity.pdbx_description
1 polymer ?
#
loop_
_entity_poly.entity_id
_entity_poly.type
_entity_poly.pdbx_seq_one_letter_code
_entity_poly.pdbx_strand_id
1 'polypeptide(L)'
;MDKNLLASQYCSDTLKEIYTKYTCVDAYGSSTITTAPRIRLSRRNTGFIEIRNGSTWRRVVEENWDKNRQKMLCQHLGFEETADNKIVTKQLGSGQNIATGDFVCYNTIQPSGTSCCIHLEPSTSPPSTKITDVQCKICDKPLLHDTNDFPDSVFSGSGDPNDNYERARITKGGWCPWGSGTRYLMLDLQKQYHITQVVVMADSSQTRWSSSYSLKYSHNKTLVDGSSAIPIKGNKYGFKASTTNLTIYNVRYLKIESTDNQNFCLRIELCGEVQTPAPVKNINVSPSDYSARVTWEIPTPQDSTYITHYLIYLNNKFVKEISRAMYGTEFNILPLKPNTENTFGIQTKDGSVQGGTYVSETFTTKQAEPFTYGSIAISYSSLTISKPPAYIK
;
A
#
# COMPACT_ATOMS: atom_id res chain seq x y z
N MET A 1 47.85 -9.73 13.95
CA MET A 1 47.89 -11.19 14.21
C MET A 1 46.55 -11.75 13.79
N ASP A 2 46.53 -12.37 12.61
CA ASP A 2 45.34 -13.00 12.04
C ASP A 2 44.87 -14.14 12.94
N LYS A 3 43.67 -13.99 13.49
CA LYS A 3 42.98 -15.08 14.19
C LYS A 3 42.21 -15.91 13.16
N ASN A 4 42.95 -16.60 12.29
CA ASN A 4 42.35 -17.65 11.47
C ASN A 4 41.99 -18.83 12.38
N LEU A 5 40.71 -19.21 12.38
CA LEU A 5 40.13 -20.26 13.23
C LEU A 5 40.68 -21.67 12.93
N LEU A 6 41.50 -21.82 11.89
CA LEU A 6 42.08 -23.10 11.45
C LEU A 6 43.59 -22.91 11.25
N ALA A 7 44.38 -23.73 11.94
CA ALA A 7 45.83 -23.79 11.75
C ALA A 7 46.15 -24.20 10.30
N SER A 8 47.14 -23.56 9.68
CA SER A 8 47.55 -23.75 8.27
C SER A 8 47.86 -25.20 7.91
N GLN A 9 48.17 -26.04 8.90
CA GLN A 9 48.41 -27.47 8.72
C GLN A 9 47.17 -28.27 8.27
N TYR A 10 45.96 -27.72 8.39
CA TYR A 10 44.70 -28.39 8.00
C TYR A 10 43.99 -27.74 6.79
N CYS A 11 44.49 -26.62 6.28
CA CYS A 11 43.98 -25.95 5.09
C CYS A 11 45.15 -25.55 4.19
N SER A 12 45.42 -26.35 3.16
CA SER A 12 46.50 -26.14 2.20
C SER A 12 46.23 -25.02 1.17
N ASP A 13 45.04 -24.43 1.18
CA ASP A 13 44.59 -23.47 0.16
C ASP A 13 43.88 -22.28 0.81
N THR A 14 44.62 -21.20 1.03
CA THR A 14 44.14 -19.97 1.69
C THR A 14 43.27 -19.08 0.78
N LEU A 15 43.06 -19.48 -0.48
CA LEU A 15 42.27 -18.75 -1.48
C LEU A 15 40.89 -19.38 -1.73
N LYS A 16 40.58 -20.53 -1.13
CA LYS A 16 39.25 -21.12 -1.20
C LYS A 16 38.31 -20.45 -0.22
N GLU A 17 37.22 -19.89 -0.73
CA GLU A 17 36.07 -19.50 0.09
C GLU A 17 35.59 -20.72 0.87
N ILE A 18 35.66 -20.64 2.21
CA ILE A 18 35.08 -21.64 3.09
C ILE A 18 33.57 -21.41 3.05
N TYR A 19 32.86 -22.20 2.25
CA TYR A 19 31.41 -22.27 2.35
C TYR A 19 31.03 -23.04 3.63
N THR A 20 30.47 -22.35 4.61
CA THR A 20 29.87 -23.00 5.78
C THR A 20 28.52 -23.61 5.39
N LYS A 21 28.51 -24.92 5.18
CA LYS A 21 27.26 -25.69 5.06
C LYS A 21 26.69 -25.95 6.44
N TYR A 22 25.55 -25.34 6.76
CA TYR A 22 24.80 -25.68 7.98
C TYR A 22 23.99 -26.96 7.72
N THR A 23 24.47 -28.09 8.24
CA THR A 23 23.66 -29.30 8.39
C THR A 23 23.12 -29.33 9.81
N CYS A 24 21.79 -29.27 10.00
CA CYS A 24 21.21 -29.54 11.31
C CYS A 24 21.54 -30.99 11.67
N VAL A 25 22.21 -31.21 12.80
CA VAL A 25 22.57 -32.56 13.29
C VAL A 25 21.76 -32.83 14.56
N ASP A 26 20.85 -33.80 14.49
CA ASP A 26 19.95 -34.16 15.60
C ASP A 26 20.61 -35.03 16.70
N ALA A 27 21.94 -35.06 16.78
CA ALA A 27 22.69 -36.14 17.44
C ALA A 27 23.10 -35.86 18.90
N TYR A 28 22.29 -35.17 19.70
CA TYR A 28 22.60 -34.89 21.11
C TYR A 28 21.39 -35.09 22.04
N GLY A 29 21.65 -35.24 23.35
CA GLY A 29 20.79 -35.87 24.37
C GLY A 29 19.35 -35.34 24.53
N SER A 30 18.55 -36.10 25.28
CA SER A 30 17.07 -36.06 25.30
C SER A 30 16.40 -34.79 25.85
N SER A 31 17.15 -33.84 26.42
CA SER A 31 16.61 -32.59 27.00
C SER A 31 16.76 -31.36 26.09
N THR A 32 17.46 -31.47 24.97
CA THR A 32 17.76 -30.37 24.05
C THR A 32 16.63 -30.16 23.02
N ILE A 33 16.36 -28.91 22.64
CA ILE A 33 15.40 -28.58 21.58
C ILE A 33 16.16 -28.55 20.25
N THR A 34 15.96 -29.57 19.41
CA THR A 34 16.70 -29.78 18.15
C THR A 34 15.86 -29.51 16.89
N THR A 35 14.53 -29.52 17.00
CA THR A 35 13.64 -29.19 15.88
C THR A 35 13.29 -27.71 15.92
N ALA A 36 13.35 -26.99 14.80
CA ALA A 36 12.91 -25.61 14.72
C ALA A 36 11.41 -25.51 15.00
N PRO A 37 10.98 -25.13 16.22
CA PRO A 37 9.59 -25.11 16.59
C PRO A 37 8.94 -23.91 15.89
N ARG A 38 7.67 -23.63 16.19
CA ARG A 38 7.09 -22.33 15.81
C ARG A 38 7.97 -21.21 16.39
N ILE A 39 8.56 -20.38 15.52
CA ILE A 39 9.43 -19.24 15.87
C ILE A 39 8.64 -17.95 15.73
N ARG A 40 8.74 -17.03 16.69
CA ARG A 40 8.10 -15.72 16.61
C ARG A 40 8.96 -14.62 17.23
N LEU A 41 8.54 -13.38 17.00
CA LEU A 41 8.91 -12.27 17.88
C LEU A 41 7.83 -12.05 18.93
N SER A 42 8.25 -11.64 20.12
CA SER A 42 7.35 -11.41 21.26
C SER A 42 6.36 -10.26 21.03
N ARG A 43 6.59 -9.37 20.04
CA ARG A 43 5.74 -8.20 19.74
C ARG A 43 5.66 -7.87 18.25
N ARG A 44 4.68 -8.39 17.51
CA ARG A 44 4.42 -8.00 16.09
C ARG A 44 5.65 -8.25 15.21
N ASN A 45 6.27 -7.20 14.68
CA ASN A 45 7.52 -7.19 13.92
C ASN A 45 8.75 -6.87 14.78
N THR A 46 8.62 -6.85 16.11
CA THR A 46 9.72 -6.54 17.04
C THR A 46 9.66 -7.38 18.32
N GLY A 47 10.72 -7.35 19.14
CA GLY A 47 10.76 -8.02 20.44
C GLY A 47 11.75 -9.17 20.50
N PHE A 48 11.64 -9.96 21.57
CA PHE A 48 12.50 -11.10 21.80
C PHE A 48 12.12 -12.24 20.86
N ILE A 49 13.13 -13.00 20.45
CA ILE A 49 12.94 -14.23 19.69
C ILE A 49 12.38 -15.26 20.66
N GLU A 50 11.24 -15.86 20.29
CA GLU A 50 10.59 -16.89 21.09
C GLU A 50 10.39 -18.15 20.25
N ILE A 51 10.68 -19.28 20.88
CA ILE A 51 10.41 -20.60 20.32
C ILE A 51 9.39 -21.34 21.16
N ARG A 52 8.54 -22.12 20.51
CA ARG A 52 7.55 -22.94 21.21
C ARG A 52 8.18 -24.23 21.74
N ASN A 53 8.13 -24.44 23.06
CA ASN A 53 8.51 -25.69 23.72
C ASN A 53 7.28 -26.24 24.45
N GLY A 54 6.67 -27.30 23.88
CA GLY A 54 5.39 -27.84 24.34
C GLY A 54 4.26 -26.81 24.25
N SER A 55 3.62 -26.52 25.41
CA SER A 55 2.57 -25.51 25.55
C SER A 55 3.11 -24.10 25.85
N THR A 56 4.42 -23.95 26.09
CA THR A 56 5.03 -22.70 26.54
C THR A 56 5.91 -22.06 25.47
N TRP A 57 6.10 -20.74 25.56
CA TRP A 57 7.07 -20.00 24.77
C TRP A 57 8.31 -19.73 25.63
N ARG A 58 9.49 -19.99 25.07
CA ARG A 58 10.78 -19.70 25.69
C ARG A 58 11.50 -18.64 24.87
N ARG A 59 12.09 -17.67 25.56
CA ARG A 59 12.91 -16.65 24.90
C ARG A 59 14.29 -17.22 24.56
N VAL A 60 14.76 -16.97 23.35
CA VAL A 60 16.06 -17.47 22.88
C VAL A 60 17.17 -16.55 23.37
N VAL A 61 18.15 -17.15 24.04
CA VAL A 61 19.42 -16.51 24.39
C VAL A 61 20.49 -17.12 23.48
N GLU A 62 20.95 -16.32 22.54
CA GLU A 62 22.02 -16.67 21.60
C GLU A 62 23.03 -15.53 21.66
N GLU A 63 24.31 -15.87 21.76
CA GLU A 63 25.39 -14.93 22.02
C GLU A 63 25.95 -14.34 20.73
N ASN A 64 25.82 -15.07 19.61
CA ASN A 64 26.45 -14.76 18.34
C ASN A 64 25.43 -14.23 17.33
N TRP A 65 24.92 -13.02 17.57
CA TRP A 65 24.07 -12.31 16.59
C TRP A 65 24.87 -11.39 15.68
N ASP A 66 24.74 -11.61 14.38
CA ASP A 66 25.24 -10.71 13.36
C ASP A 66 24.11 -10.22 12.43
N LYS A 67 24.43 -9.26 11.56
CA LYS A 67 23.47 -8.67 10.61
C LYS A 67 22.94 -9.69 9.58
N ASN A 68 23.67 -10.75 9.27
CA ASN A 68 23.23 -11.76 8.31
C ASN A 68 22.21 -12.70 8.95
N ARG A 69 22.49 -13.21 10.15
CA ARG A 69 21.54 -14.02 10.95
C ARG A 69 20.23 -13.25 11.19
N GLN A 70 20.34 -11.96 11.43
CA GLN A 70 19.20 -11.06 11.56
C GLN A 70 18.31 -10.98 10.31
N LYS A 71 18.92 -10.68 9.16
CA LYS A 71 18.23 -10.60 7.87
C LYS A 71 17.48 -11.90 7.59
N MET A 72 18.17 -13.03 7.79
CA MET A 72 17.61 -14.36 7.61
C MET A 72 16.43 -14.64 8.54
N LEU A 73 16.51 -14.24 9.81
CA LEU A 73 15.41 -14.37 10.75
C LEU A 73 14.20 -13.53 10.31
N CYS A 74 14.40 -12.26 9.93
CA CYS A 74 13.30 -11.39 9.51
C CYS A 74 12.62 -11.92 8.23
N GLN A 75 13.41 -12.40 7.27
CA GLN A 75 12.90 -13.09 6.08
C GLN A 75 12.13 -14.38 6.44
N HIS A 76 12.64 -15.16 7.41
CA HIS A 76 11.94 -16.34 7.91
C HIS A 76 10.58 -16.02 8.51
N LEU A 77 10.49 -14.90 9.21
CA LEU A 77 9.26 -14.35 9.80
C LEU A 77 8.37 -13.60 8.79
N GLY A 78 8.75 -13.55 7.51
CA GLY A 78 7.95 -12.97 6.43
C GLY A 78 8.06 -11.45 6.28
N PHE A 79 9.12 -10.85 6.82
CA PHE A 79 9.47 -9.44 6.66
C PHE A 79 10.61 -9.26 5.66
N GLU A 80 10.95 -8.00 5.34
CA GLU A 80 11.99 -7.66 4.38
C GLU A 80 13.39 -8.10 4.86
N GLU A 81 14.16 -8.67 3.92
CA GLU A 81 15.55 -9.04 4.12
C GLU A 81 16.46 -7.82 3.89
N THR A 82 16.59 -6.96 4.89
CA THR A 82 17.26 -5.65 4.74
C THR A 82 18.22 -5.34 5.88
N ALA A 83 19.22 -4.50 5.58
CA ALA A 83 20.17 -3.98 6.57
C ALA A 83 19.51 -3.02 7.58
N ASP A 84 18.31 -2.52 7.28
CA ASP A 84 17.54 -1.63 8.17
C ASP A 84 16.85 -2.36 9.32
N ASN A 85 16.81 -3.69 9.27
CA ASN A 85 16.42 -4.49 10.43
C ASN A 85 17.31 -4.08 11.61
N LYS A 86 16.76 -4.01 12.83
CA LYS A 86 17.54 -3.67 14.05
C LYS A 86 17.65 -4.84 15.02
N ILE A 87 18.81 -5.00 15.64
CA ILE A 87 19.06 -5.87 16.78
C ILE A 87 19.57 -5.00 17.91
N VAL A 88 18.99 -5.17 19.08
CA VAL A 88 19.40 -4.48 20.30
C VAL A 88 19.55 -5.51 21.40
N THR A 89 20.69 -5.50 22.09
CA THR A 89 20.86 -6.27 23.31
C THR A 89 20.11 -5.60 24.45
N LYS A 90 19.19 -6.32 25.08
CA LYS A 90 18.48 -5.91 26.29
C LYS A 90 18.85 -6.81 27.46
N GLN A 91 18.48 -6.39 28.66
CA GLN A 91 18.62 -7.21 29.86
C GLN A 91 17.26 -7.82 30.24
N LEU A 92 17.31 -9.09 30.57
CA LEU A 92 16.20 -9.86 31.10
C LEU A 92 16.34 -9.99 32.61
N GLY A 93 15.22 -9.88 33.33
CA GLY A 93 15.17 -10.15 34.77
C GLY A 93 15.38 -11.63 35.09
N SER A 94 15.62 -11.94 36.36
CA SER A 94 15.80 -13.32 36.83
C SER A 94 14.50 -14.13 36.76
N GLY A 95 14.62 -15.45 36.59
CA GLY A 95 13.51 -16.40 36.70
C GLY A 95 12.58 -16.49 35.49
N GLN A 96 12.97 -15.96 34.33
CA GLN A 96 12.20 -16.06 33.09
C GLN A 96 12.52 -17.37 32.35
N ASN A 97 11.54 -17.95 31.66
CA ASN A 97 11.74 -19.15 30.85
C ASN A 97 12.55 -18.81 29.58
N ILE A 98 13.78 -19.33 29.52
CA ILE A 98 14.68 -19.14 28.38
C ILE A 98 15.08 -20.47 27.76
N ALA A 99 15.69 -20.40 26.58
CA ALA A 99 16.41 -21.49 25.96
C ALA A 99 17.71 -20.93 25.37
N THR A 100 18.85 -21.50 25.76
CA THR A 100 20.19 -20.98 25.43
C THR A 100 20.91 -21.94 24.50
N GLY A 101 21.61 -21.43 23.49
CA GLY A 101 22.41 -22.25 22.56
C GLY A 101 22.38 -21.69 21.14
N ASP A 102 22.59 -22.57 20.17
CA ASP A 102 22.72 -22.19 18.77
C ASP A 102 21.36 -21.97 18.10
N PHE A 103 21.21 -20.81 17.47
CA PHE A 103 20.03 -20.47 16.67
C PHE A 103 20.45 -19.82 15.35
N VAL A 104 20.19 -20.51 14.22
CA VAL A 104 20.60 -20.02 12.89
C VAL A 104 19.50 -20.23 11.88
N CYS A 105 19.07 -19.15 11.22
CA CYS A 105 18.19 -19.22 10.05
C CYS A 105 18.99 -19.07 8.75
N TYR A 106 18.57 -19.78 7.71
CA TYR A 106 19.26 -19.87 6.43
C TYR A 106 18.27 -20.01 5.26
N ASN A 107 18.72 -19.63 4.06
CA ASN A 107 17.96 -19.80 2.82
C ASN A 107 17.99 -21.27 2.37
N THR A 108 16.85 -21.77 1.93
CA THR A 108 16.75 -23.09 1.31
C THR A 108 16.80 -22.93 -0.21
N ILE A 109 17.03 -24.05 -0.92
CA ILE A 109 17.13 -24.07 -2.38
C ILE A 109 15.76 -23.80 -3.05
N GLN A 110 14.66 -23.79 -2.28
CA GLN A 110 13.34 -23.46 -2.80
C GLN A 110 13.17 -21.95 -3.02
N PRO A 111 12.38 -21.49 -4.01
CA PRO A 111 12.14 -20.07 -4.23
C PRO A 111 11.57 -19.44 -2.96
N SER A 112 12.28 -18.48 -2.35
CA SER A 112 11.92 -17.80 -1.09
C SER A 112 11.76 -18.71 0.15
N GLY A 113 12.31 -19.92 0.11
CA GLY A 113 12.28 -20.83 1.24
C GLY A 113 13.33 -20.44 2.28
N THR A 114 12.92 -20.28 3.53
CA THR A 114 13.81 -20.08 4.68
C THR A 114 13.54 -21.17 5.71
N SER A 115 14.61 -21.65 6.34
CA SER A 115 14.53 -22.61 7.45
C SER A 115 15.42 -22.12 8.58
N CYS A 116 15.27 -22.70 9.77
CA CYS A 116 16.18 -22.46 10.87
C CYS A 116 16.65 -23.81 11.44
N CYS A 117 17.91 -23.89 11.85
CA CYS A 117 18.44 -24.94 12.70
C CYS A 117 18.52 -24.39 14.12
N ILE A 118 18.17 -25.22 15.10
CA ILE A 118 18.31 -24.86 16.51
C ILE A 118 18.95 -25.98 17.30
N HIS A 119 19.71 -25.60 18.32
CA HIS A 119 20.18 -26.48 19.38
C HIS A 119 20.13 -25.70 20.68
N LEU A 120 19.00 -25.80 21.40
CA LEU A 120 18.71 -24.94 22.54
C LEU A 120 18.46 -25.74 23.82
N GLU A 121 19.13 -25.36 24.90
CA GLU A 121 18.96 -25.92 26.23
C GLU A 121 17.97 -25.10 27.06
N PRO A 122 16.84 -25.69 27.50
CA PRO A 122 15.87 -25.01 28.34
C PRO A 122 16.43 -24.68 29.73
N SER A 123 16.28 -23.44 30.19
CA SER A 123 16.67 -23.03 31.55
C SER A 123 15.82 -21.86 32.06
N THR A 124 16.20 -21.32 33.23
CA THR A 124 15.65 -20.08 33.78
C THR A 124 16.71 -18.99 33.75
N SER A 125 16.35 -17.76 33.42
CA SER A 125 17.31 -16.67 33.29
C SER A 125 17.95 -16.31 34.64
N PRO A 126 19.29 -16.24 34.72
CA PRO A 126 19.97 -15.52 35.79
C PRO A 126 19.59 -14.03 35.83
N PRO A 127 19.97 -13.30 36.90
CA PRO A 127 19.89 -11.85 36.91
C PRO A 127 20.68 -11.23 35.75
N SER A 128 20.11 -10.22 35.10
CA SER A 128 20.76 -9.43 34.04
C SER A 128 21.19 -10.23 32.80
N THR A 129 20.51 -11.34 32.47
CA THR A 129 20.76 -12.09 31.23
C THR A 129 20.63 -11.17 30.01
N LYS A 130 21.70 -11.11 29.20
CA LYS A 130 21.69 -10.40 27.92
C LYS A 130 20.84 -11.18 26.93
N ILE A 131 19.95 -10.49 26.22
CA ILE A 131 19.05 -11.10 25.26
C ILE A 131 18.84 -10.20 24.04
N THR A 132 18.65 -10.81 22.88
CA THR A 132 18.44 -10.13 21.60
C THR A 132 17.00 -9.71 21.43
N ASP A 133 16.78 -8.41 21.26
CA ASP A 133 15.52 -7.80 20.81
C ASP A 133 15.67 -7.42 19.35
N VAL A 134 14.81 -7.97 18.50
CA VAL A 134 14.84 -7.79 17.05
C VAL A 134 13.76 -6.78 16.66
N GLN A 135 14.00 -6.02 15.61
CA GLN A 135 12.98 -5.24 14.90
C GLN A 135 13.15 -5.48 13.41
N CYS A 136 12.17 -6.17 12.82
CA CYS A 136 12.11 -6.37 11.38
C CYS A 136 11.41 -5.19 10.71
N LYS A 137 12.00 -4.68 9.64
CA LYS A 137 11.42 -3.67 8.77
C LYS A 137 10.24 -4.31 8.03
N ILE A 138 9.09 -3.64 8.10
CA ILE A 138 7.87 -4.11 7.44
C ILE A 138 7.99 -3.89 5.92
N CYS A 139 8.39 -2.67 5.53
CA CYS A 139 8.63 -2.25 4.15
C CYS A 139 9.30 -0.87 4.14
N ASP A 140 9.61 -0.33 2.95
CA ASP A 140 10.31 0.95 2.79
C ASP A 140 9.50 2.17 3.21
N LYS A 141 8.21 2.22 2.84
CA LYS A 141 7.32 3.36 3.09
C LYS A 141 5.98 2.92 3.71
N PRO A 142 5.99 2.43 4.97
CA PRO A 142 4.79 1.98 5.65
C PRO A 142 3.87 3.17 5.98
N LEU A 143 2.57 3.00 5.76
CA LEU A 143 1.57 4.07 5.86
C LEU A 143 0.83 4.02 7.20
N LEU A 144 0.15 2.91 7.48
CA LEU A 144 -0.77 2.76 8.59
C LEU A 144 -0.09 2.67 9.96
N HIS A 145 1.24 2.64 10.06
CA HIS A 145 1.89 2.60 11.37
C HIS A 145 1.81 3.94 12.13
N ASP A 146 1.79 5.07 11.41
CA ASP A 146 1.78 6.42 11.99
C ASP A 146 0.34 6.89 12.26
N THR A 147 0.04 7.19 13.51
CA THR A 147 -1.30 7.63 13.94
C THR A 147 -1.55 9.11 13.68
N ASN A 148 -0.52 9.92 13.44
CA ASN A 148 -0.65 11.33 13.12
C ASN A 148 -1.13 11.50 11.67
N ASP A 149 -0.49 10.78 10.75
CA ASP A 149 -0.85 10.82 9.32
C ASP A 149 -2.07 9.96 9.01
N PHE A 150 -2.25 8.85 9.73
CA PHE A 150 -3.39 7.94 9.56
C PHE A 150 -4.12 7.75 10.90
N PRO A 151 -5.07 8.63 11.24
CA PRO A 151 -5.85 8.50 12.47
C PRO A 151 -6.71 7.22 12.46
N ASP A 152 -7.20 6.82 13.63
CA ASP A 152 -8.01 5.59 13.76
C ASP A 152 -9.31 5.64 12.93
N SER A 153 -9.83 6.83 12.62
CA SER A 153 -10.98 7.04 11.74
C SER A 153 -10.75 6.60 10.29
N VAL A 154 -9.50 6.33 9.89
CA VAL A 154 -9.19 5.71 8.59
C VAL A 154 -9.77 4.30 8.50
N PHE A 155 -9.94 3.61 9.65
CA PHE A 155 -10.42 2.24 9.72
C PHE A 155 -11.93 2.18 9.93
N SER A 156 -12.60 1.37 9.12
CA SER A 156 -14.03 1.04 9.22
C SER A 156 -14.25 -0.37 8.68
N GLY A 157 -15.49 -0.84 8.57
CA GLY A 157 -15.73 -2.15 7.98
C GLY A 157 -17.17 -2.61 8.03
N SER A 158 -17.34 -3.92 7.81
CA SER A 158 -18.60 -4.62 8.04
C SER A 158 -18.88 -4.77 9.54
N GLY A 159 -20.15 -4.73 9.95
CA GLY A 159 -20.56 -5.02 11.32
C GLY A 159 -21.04 -3.78 12.07
N ASP A 160 -20.79 -3.75 13.38
CA ASP A 160 -21.13 -2.62 14.25
C ASP A 160 -20.26 -1.41 13.89
N PRO A 161 -20.85 -0.22 13.61
CA PRO A 161 -20.08 1.01 13.38
C PRO A 161 -19.12 1.37 14.51
N ASN A 162 -19.35 0.85 15.73
CA ASN A 162 -18.52 1.05 16.92
C ASN A 162 -17.56 -0.12 17.19
N ASP A 163 -17.39 -1.06 16.25
CA ASP A 163 -16.33 -2.06 16.36
C ASP A 163 -14.96 -1.38 16.31
N ASN A 164 -13.97 -2.02 16.93
CA ASN A 164 -12.62 -1.49 17.06
C ASN A 164 -11.79 -1.85 15.82
N TYR A 165 -12.21 -1.36 14.65
CA TYR A 165 -11.58 -1.62 13.34
C TYR A 165 -10.11 -1.20 13.30
N GLU A 166 -9.77 -0.13 14.02
CA GLU A 166 -8.42 0.39 14.12
C GLU A 166 -7.45 -0.60 14.76
N ARG A 167 -7.95 -1.62 15.49
CA ARG A 167 -7.12 -2.73 15.97
C ARG A 167 -6.48 -3.53 14.85
N ALA A 168 -6.97 -3.41 13.61
CA ALA A 168 -6.34 -3.96 12.43
C ALA A 168 -4.98 -3.30 12.11
N ARG A 169 -4.63 -2.17 12.72
CA ARG A 169 -3.29 -1.59 12.57
C ARG A 169 -2.23 -2.58 13.04
N ILE A 170 -1.13 -2.71 12.28
CA ILE A 170 -0.04 -3.63 12.64
C ILE A 170 0.54 -3.37 14.03
N THR A 171 0.50 -2.11 14.51
CA THR A 171 0.94 -1.70 15.85
C THR A 171 -0.05 -2.04 16.96
N LYS A 172 -1.29 -2.44 16.66
CA LYS A 172 -2.34 -2.77 17.64
C LYS A 172 -2.50 -4.30 17.79
N GLY A 173 -3.57 -4.71 18.47
CA GLY A 173 -3.80 -6.09 18.90
C GLY A 173 -4.37 -7.04 17.85
N GLY A 174 -4.83 -6.53 16.70
CA GLY A 174 -5.59 -7.26 15.70
C GLY A 174 -7.10 -7.01 15.81
N TRP A 175 -7.73 -6.79 14.66
CA TRP A 175 -9.18 -6.76 14.50
C TRP A 175 -9.69 -8.17 14.21
N CYS A 176 -10.71 -8.61 14.94
CA CYS A 176 -11.27 -9.94 14.84
C CYS A 176 -12.78 -9.79 14.59
N PRO A 177 -13.27 -9.89 13.35
CA PRO A 177 -14.70 -9.77 13.11
C PRO A 177 -15.50 -10.86 13.83
N TRP A 178 -16.69 -10.50 14.32
CA TRP A 178 -17.65 -11.41 14.97
C TRP A 178 -19.05 -11.32 14.32
N GLY A 179 -19.87 -12.37 14.49
CA GLY A 179 -21.26 -12.48 13.97
C GLY A 179 -21.38 -13.20 12.61
N SER A 180 -22.56 -13.18 11.97
CA SER A 180 -22.81 -13.72 10.61
C SER A 180 -22.73 -12.69 9.45
N GLY A 181 -22.36 -13.15 8.24
CA GLY A 181 -22.33 -12.35 7.00
C GLY A 181 -20.93 -12.00 6.48
N THR A 182 -20.88 -11.25 5.38
CA THR A 182 -19.65 -10.76 4.72
C THR A 182 -18.79 -9.95 5.68
N ARG A 183 -17.47 -10.25 5.73
CA ARG A 183 -16.51 -9.63 6.66
C ARG A 183 -15.42 -8.89 5.93
N TYR A 184 -15.44 -7.56 6.06
CA TYR A 184 -14.43 -6.73 5.44
C TYR A 184 -13.99 -5.58 6.33
N LEU A 185 -12.74 -5.18 6.15
CA LEU A 185 -12.19 -3.93 6.64
C LEU A 185 -12.17 -2.93 5.47
N MET A 186 -12.61 -1.71 5.73
CA MET A 186 -12.48 -0.58 4.82
C MET A 186 -11.47 0.43 5.36
N LEU A 187 -10.65 0.97 4.46
CA LEU A 187 -9.68 2.02 4.71
C LEU A 187 -10.00 3.23 3.83
N ASP A 188 -10.04 4.43 4.40
CA ASP A 188 -10.03 5.71 3.67
C ASP A 188 -8.75 6.47 4.00
N LEU A 189 -7.77 6.38 3.09
CA LEU A 189 -6.43 6.94 3.26
C LEU A 189 -6.39 8.47 3.22
N GLN A 190 -7.54 9.14 3.05
CA GLN A 190 -7.73 10.60 2.97
C GLN A 190 -7.10 11.28 1.75
N LYS A 191 -5.94 10.80 1.31
CA LYS A 191 -5.24 11.16 0.07
C LYS A 191 -5.20 9.94 -0.86
N GLN A 192 -4.75 10.15 -2.08
CA GLN A 192 -4.51 9.08 -3.04
C GLN A 192 -3.05 8.62 -3.00
N TYR A 193 -2.84 7.32 -3.10
CA TYR A 193 -1.53 6.69 -2.95
C TYR A 193 -1.24 5.72 -4.09
N HIS A 194 0.05 5.61 -4.40
CA HIS A 194 0.62 4.49 -5.11
C HIS A 194 1.00 3.42 -4.08
N ILE A 195 0.29 2.28 -4.07
CA ILE A 195 0.54 1.19 -3.12
C ILE A 195 1.40 0.12 -3.81
N THR A 196 2.53 -0.19 -3.17
CA THR A 196 3.55 -1.13 -3.64
C THR A 196 3.52 -2.46 -2.91
N GLN A 197 3.05 -2.49 -1.65
CA GLN A 197 2.97 -3.74 -0.89
C GLN A 197 1.81 -3.70 0.11
N VAL A 198 1.26 -4.90 0.37
CA VAL A 198 0.32 -5.15 1.46
C VAL A 198 0.94 -6.23 2.36
N VAL A 199 1.09 -5.91 3.64
CA VAL A 199 1.60 -6.84 4.65
C VAL A 199 0.48 -7.17 5.62
N VAL A 200 0.18 -8.46 5.81
CA VAL A 200 -0.83 -8.94 6.75
C VAL A 200 -0.22 -9.83 7.83
N MET A 201 -0.77 -9.73 9.03
CA MET A 201 -0.42 -10.55 10.19
C MET A 201 -1.68 -11.02 10.92
N ALA A 202 -1.56 -12.12 11.67
CA ALA A 202 -2.57 -12.56 12.64
C ALA A 202 -2.77 -11.52 13.75
N ASP A 203 -3.63 -11.81 14.73
CA ASP A 203 -3.73 -11.02 15.96
C ASP A 203 -2.50 -11.13 16.87
N SER A 204 -2.49 -10.36 17.97
CA SER A 204 -1.41 -10.35 18.95
C SER A 204 -1.20 -11.70 19.66
N SER A 205 -2.23 -12.54 19.82
CA SER A 205 -2.06 -13.90 20.31
C SER A 205 -1.44 -14.85 19.27
N GLN A 206 -1.50 -14.45 17.99
CA GLN A 206 -1.02 -15.21 16.83
C GLN A 206 -1.72 -16.57 16.66
N THR A 207 -2.97 -16.66 17.13
CA THR A 207 -3.75 -17.91 17.09
C THR A 207 -4.81 -17.91 16.00
N ARG A 208 -5.21 -16.74 15.50
CA ARG A 208 -6.25 -16.60 14.47
C ARG A 208 -5.77 -15.73 13.31
N TRP A 209 -5.92 -16.24 12.10
CA TRP A 209 -5.60 -15.56 10.85
C TRP A 209 -6.41 -16.14 9.69
N SER A 210 -6.32 -15.49 8.53
CA SER A 210 -6.78 -16.05 7.26
C SER A 210 -5.57 -16.27 6.33
N SER A 211 -5.65 -17.28 5.46
CA SER A 211 -4.58 -17.62 4.52
C SER A 211 -4.74 -16.96 3.14
N SER A 212 -5.85 -16.26 2.91
CA SER A 212 -6.13 -15.57 1.66
C SER A 212 -7.15 -14.45 1.85
N TYR A 213 -6.90 -13.33 1.18
CA TYR A 213 -7.80 -12.19 1.17
C TYR A 213 -8.06 -11.73 -0.26
N SER A 214 -9.17 -11.02 -0.42
CA SER A 214 -9.55 -10.28 -1.62
C SER A 214 -9.49 -8.79 -1.30
N LEU A 215 -8.82 -8.02 -2.15
CA LEU A 215 -8.65 -6.58 -2.01
C LEU A 215 -9.28 -5.86 -3.20
N LYS A 216 -10.16 -4.90 -2.92
CA LYS A 216 -10.64 -3.90 -3.89
C LYS A 216 -10.18 -2.53 -3.47
N TYR A 217 -9.94 -1.65 -4.44
CA TYR A 217 -9.54 -0.28 -4.18
C TYR A 217 -10.12 0.70 -5.21
N SER A 218 -10.16 1.99 -4.89
CA SER A 218 -10.57 3.05 -5.82
C SER A 218 -10.13 4.42 -5.28
N HIS A 219 -10.23 5.45 -6.12
CA HIS A 219 -10.13 6.84 -5.71
C HIS A 219 -11.38 7.34 -4.95
N ASN A 220 -12.51 6.62 -5.01
CA ASN A 220 -13.78 6.96 -4.37
C ASN A 220 -14.36 5.78 -3.55
N LYS A 221 -15.32 6.09 -2.67
CA LYS A 221 -15.89 5.11 -1.72
C LYS A 221 -16.75 4.02 -2.36
N THR A 222 -17.19 4.21 -3.61
CA THR A 222 -18.06 3.23 -4.30
C THR A 222 -17.31 1.96 -4.68
N LEU A 223 -15.99 2.06 -4.87
CA LEU A 223 -15.12 0.96 -5.33
C LEU A 223 -15.54 0.38 -6.70
N VAL A 224 -16.34 1.12 -7.49
CA VAL A 224 -16.89 0.66 -8.78
C VAL A 224 -15.85 0.74 -9.89
N ASP A 225 -15.06 1.81 -9.93
CA ASP A 225 -13.93 1.99 -10.85
C ASP A 225 -12.66 1.27 -10.39
N GLY A 226 -12.74 0.57 -9.27
CA GLY A 226 -11.68 -0.33 -8.81
C GLY A 226 -11.49 -1.50 -9.77
N SER A 227 -10.25 -1.98 -9.87
CA SER A 227 -9.98 -3.22 -10.60
C SER A 227 -10.79 -4.40 -10.05
N SER A 228 -10.85 -5.49 -10.82
CA SER A 228 -11.21 -6.80 -10.26
C SER A 228 -10.49 -7.03 -8.94
N ALA A 229 -11.16 -7.74 -8.03
CA ALA A 229 -10.60 -8.10 -6.73
C ALA A 229 -9.19 -8.68 -6.89
N ILE A 230 -8.22 -8.06 -6.23
CA ILE A 230 -6.83 -8.50 -6.23
C ILE A 230 -6.67 -9.56 -5.14
N PRO A 231 -6.12 -10.74 -5.46
CA PRO A 231 -5.80 -11.75 -4.46
C PRO A 231 -4.62 -11.28 -3.61
N ILE A 232 -4.80 -11.28 -2.30
CA ILE A 232 -3.76 -10.98 -1.31
C ILE A 232 -3.43 -12.27 -0.56
N LYS A 233 -2.15 -12.60 -0.51
CA LYS A 233 -1.67 -13.78 0.20
C LYS A 233 -1.80 -13.55 1.71
N GLY A 234 -2.59 -14.38 2.38
CA GLY A 234 -2.71 -14.38 3.82
C GLY A 234 -1.63 -15.22 4.50
N ASN A 235 -1.71 -15.29 5.83
CA ASN A 235 -0.68 -15.93 6.65
C ASN A 235 -0.75 -17.47 6.50
N LYS A 236 0.41 -18.11 6.34
CA LYS A 236 0.54 -19.57 6.50
C LYS A 236 0.47 -19.97 7.98
N TYR A 237 1.03 -19.13 8.85
CA TYR A 237 1.06 -19.31 10.30
C TYR A 237 0.88 -17.96 10.99
N GLY A 238 0.25 -17.92 12.16
CA GLY A 238 -0.03 -16.65 12.83
C GLY A 238 1.19 -15.86 13.33
N PHE A 239 2.35 -16.51 13.44
CA PHE A 239 3.62 -15.90 13.85
C PHE A 239 4.47 -15.39 12.68
N LYS A 240 4.04 -15.62 11.43
CA LYS A 240 4.76 -15.23 10.23
C LYS A 240 3.93 -14.21 9.45
N ALA A 241 4.49 -13.03 9.17
CA ALA A 241 3.87 -12.05 8.29
C ALA A 241 3.73 -12.61 6.86
N SER A 242 2.75 -12.09 6.13
CA SER A 242 2.58 -12.38 4.71
C SER A 242 2.57 -11.09 3.93
N THR A 243 3.45 -11.00 2.95
CA THR A 243 3.61 -9.84 2.08
C THR A 243 3.13 -10.17 0.68
N THR A 244 2.35 -9.27 0.11
CA THR A 244 1.96 -9.29 -1.30
C THR A 244 2.47 -8.01 -1.96
N ASN A 245 3.37 -8.15 -2.94
CA ASN A 245 3.84 -7.03 -3.76
C ASN A 245 2.78 -6.68 -4.80
N LEU A 246 2.54 -5.39 -4.97
CA LEU A 246 1.53 -4.82 -5.85
C LEU A 246 2.12 -3.62 -6.60
N THR A 247 1.44 -3.16 -7.65
CA THR A 247 1.76 -1.89 -8.30
C THR A 247 0.44 -1.25 -8.69
N ILE A 248 -0.25 -0.67 -7.70
CA ILE A 248 -1.57 -0.06 -7.89
C ILE A 248 -1.49 1.45 -7.62
N TYR A 249 -2.24 2.24 -8.40
CA TYR A 249 -2.22 3.70 -8.39
C TYR A 249 -3.60 4.25 -8.03
N ASN A 250 -3.66 5.51 -7.62
CA ASN A 250 -4.90 6.22 -7.31
C ASN A 250 -5.72 5.57 -6.18
N VAL A 251 -5.03 4.99 -5.20
CA VAL A 251 -5.67 4.30 -4.07
C VAL A 251 -6.02 5.32 -2.99
N ARG A 252 -7.30 5.56 -2.75
CA ARG A 252 -7.77 6.24 -1.54
C ARG A 252 -8.60 5.34 -0.66
N TYR A 253 -9.56 4.66 -1.26
CA TYR A 253 -10.43 3.72 -0.58
C TYR A 253 -9.99 2.31 -0.87
N LEU A 254 -9.97 1.47 0.15
CA LEU A 254 -9.53 0.09 0.04
C LEU A 254 -10.44 -0.78 0.90
N LYS A 255 -10.92 -1.90 0.34
CA LYS A 255 -11.72 -2.91 1.03
C LYS A 255 -10.96 -4.23 0.98
N ILE A 256 -10.67 -4.80 2.15
CA ILE A 256 -10.04 -6.12 2.27
C ILE A 256 -10.98 -7.09 2.98
N GLU A 257 -11.13 -8.29 2.42
CA GLU A 257 -12.05 -9.32 2.88
C GLU A 257 -11.36 -10.69 2.87
N SER A 258 -11.54 -11.49 3.92
CA SER A 258 -11.03 -12.87 3.95
C SER A 258 -11.79 -13.75 2.98
N THR A 259 -11.09 -14.57 2.20
CA THR A 259 -11.70 -15.44 1.18
C THR A 259 -11.83 -16.90 1.60
N ASP A 260 -11.17 -17.31 2.68
CA ASP A 260 -11.11 -18.72 3.11
C ASP A 260 -11.68 -18.98 4.52
N ASN A 261 -11.85 -17.94 5.34
CA ASN A 261 -12.25 -18.10 6.72
C ASN A 261 -13.04 -16.89 7.22
N GLN A 262 -14.22 -17.11 7.79
CA GLN A 262 -15.02 -16.05 8.40
C GLN A 262 -14.60 -15.75 9.86
N ASN A 263 -13.91 -16.70 10.52
CA ASN A 263 -13.41 -16.60 11.89
C ASN A 263 -11.90 -16.34 11.88
N PHE A 264 -11.51 -15.14 11.46
CA PHE A 264 -10.12 -14.71 11.37
C PHE A 264 -9.84 -13.53 12.31
N CYS A 265 -8.58 -13.17 12.43
CA CYS A 265 -8.17 -11.86 12.90
C CYS A 265 -7.14 -11.30 11.92
N LEU A 266 -7.09 -9.98 11.80
CA LEU A 266 -6.24 -9.29 10.84
C LEU A 266 -5.51 -8.15 11.52
N ARG A 267 -4.21 -8.07 11.23
CA ARG A 267 -3.41 -6.87 11.27
C ARG A 267 -2.91 -6.59 9.85
N ILE A 268 -2.88 -5.33 9.44
CA ILE A 268 -2.50 -4.90 8.10
C ILE A 268 -1.55 -3.70 8.17
N GLU A 269 -0.62 -3.67 7.23
CA GLU A 269 0.20 -2.52 6.86
C GLU A 269 0.15 -2.34 5.34
N LEU A 270 0.09 -1.09 4.90
CA LEU A 270 0.18 -0.71 3.49
C LEU A 270 1.50 0.00 3.27
N CYS A 271 2.14 -0.28 2.14
CA CYS A 271 3.41 0.34 1.78
C CYS A 271 3.23 1.09 0.47
N GLY A 272 3.72 2.32 0.41
CA GLY A 272 3.48 3.15 -0.75
C GLY A 272 3.80 4.62 -0.55
N GLU A 273 3.42 5.41 -1.53
CA GLU A 273 3.73 6.84 -1.58
C GLU A 273 2.49 7.64 -1.92
N VAL A 274 2.37 8.81 -1.31
CA VAL A 274 1.31 9.76 -1.65
C VAL A 274 1.49 10.21 -3.09
N GLN A 275 0.40 10.23 -3.85
CA GLN A 275 0.35 10.81 -5.19
C GLN A 275 -0.27 12.20 -5.11
N THR A 276 0.14 13.07 -6.04
CA THR A 276 -0.46 14.40 -6.23
C THR A 276 -1.03 14.53 -7.64
N PRO A 277 -2.02 15.41 -7.88
CA PRO A 277 -2.52 15.68 -9.22
C PRO A 277 -1.43 16.29 -10.09
N ALA A 278 -1.11 15.67 -11.22
CA ALA A 278 -0.15 16.21 -12.18
C ALA A 278 -0.85 17.19 -13.15
N PRO A 279 -0.11 18.13 -13.78
CA PRO A 279 -0.67 19.02 -14.78
C PRO A 279 -1.16 18.22 -16.00
N VAL A 280 -2.13 18.81 -16.73
CA VAL A 280 -2.55 18.29 -18.03
C VAL A 280 -1.43 18.42 -19.06
N LYS A 281 -1.47 17.59 -20.10
CA LYS A 281 -0.49 17.59 -21.21
C LYS A 281 -1.16 18.08 -22.50
N ASN A 282 -0.36 18.52 -23.48
CA ASN A 282 -0.81 18.81 -24.85
C ASN A 282 -2.06 19.70 -24.93
N ILE A 283 -2.01 20.89 -24.31
CA ILE A 283 -3.10 21.87 -24.44
C ILE A 283 -3.13 22.35 -25.89
N ASN A 284 -4.27 22.19 -26.55
CA ASN A 284 -4.49 22.65 -27.91
C ASN A 284 -5.68 23.60 -27.96
N VAL A 285 -5.49 24.78 -28.55
CA VAL A 285 -6.50 25.83 -28.63
C VAL A 285 -6.92 26.03 -30.09
N SER A 286 -8.21 25.90 -30.36
CA SER A 286 -8.84 26.17 -31.66
C SER A 286 -9.68 27.45 -31.57
N PRO A 287 -9.09 28.63 -31.85
CA PRO A 287 -9.79 29.90 -31.75
C PRO A 287 -10.78 30.14 -32.90
N SER A 288 -11.88 30.82 -32.57
CA SER A 288 -12.84 31.45 -33.45
C SER A 288 -12.90 32.96 -33.11
N ASP A 289 -13.87 33.67 -33.66
CA ASP A 289 -13.96 35.12 -33.63
C ASP A 289 -14.41 35.59 -32.23
N TYR A 290 -15.32 34.85 -31.60
CA TYR A 290 -15.90 35.16 -30.29
C TYR A 290 -15.78 34.01 -29.28
N SER A 291 -15.04 32.96 -29.61
CA SER A 291 -14.88 31.77 -28.76
C SER A 291 -13.57 31.06 -29.04
N ALA A 292 -13.21 30.12 -28.17
CA ALA A 292 -12.15 29.17 -28.45
C ALA A 292 -12.51 27.81 -27.86
N ARG A 293 -12.36 26.74 -28.64
CA ARG A 293 -12.43 25.37 -28.13
C ARG A 293 -11.04 24.96 -27.68
N VAL A 294 -10.93 24.49 -26.45
CA VAL A 294 -9.67 24.00 -25.87
C VAL A 294 -9.81 22.53 -25.57
N THR A 295 -8.77 21.77 -25.89
CA THR A 295 -8.63 20.35 -25.55
C THR A 295 -7.30 20.11 -24.85
N TRP A 296 -7.22 19.08 -24.01
CA TRP A 296 -5.98 18.67 -23.36
C TRP A 296 -5.93 17.15 -23.20
N GLU A 297 -4.78 16.64 -22.80
CA GLU A 297 -4.57 15.26 -22.42
C GLU A 297 -4.38 15.12 -20.91
N ILE A 298 -4.84 14.00 -20.36
CA ILE A 298 -4.63 13.68 -18.94
C ILE A 298 -3.31 12.91 -18.75
N PRO A 299 -2.58 13.16 -17.65
CA PRO A 299 -1.44 12.35 -17.27
C PRO A 299 -1.85 10.89 -17.02
N THR A 300 -0.88 9.98 -17.09
CA THR A 300 -1.10 8.57 -16.75
C THR A 300 -1.30 8.41 -15.23
N PRO A 301 -1.92 7.31 -14.78
CA PRO A 301 -2.08 7.02 -13.35
C PRO A 301 -0.77 6.97 -12.54
N GLN A 302 0.34 6.66 -13.18
CA GLN A 302 1.67 6.63 -12.58
C GLN A 302 2.14 8.03 -12.19
N ASP A 303 1.87 9.00 -13.05
CA ASP A 303 2.33 10.37 -12.90
C ASP A 303 1.41 11.21 -12.00
N SER A 304 0.16 10.76 -11.77
CA SER A 304 -0.89 11.61 -11.20
C SER A 304 -1.90 10.83 -10.37
N THR A 305 -2.46 11.50 -9.35
CA THR A 305 -3.74 11.10 -8.75
C THR A 305 -4.86 11.05 -9.79
N TYR A 306 -5.97 10.39 -9.46
CA TYR A 306 -7.20 10.47 -10.25
C TYR A 306 -7.77 11.89 -10.22
N ILE A 307 -7.65 12.58 -11.36
CA ILE A 307 -8.18 13.92 -11.55
C ILE A 307 -9.70 13.85 -11.59
N THR A 308 -10.36 14.64 -10.76
CA THR A 308 -11.82 14.72 -10.68
C THR A 308 -12.35 16.03 -11.24
N HIS A 309 -11.58 17.11 -11.12
CA HIS A 309 -11.97 18.46 -11.51
C HIS A 309 -10.81 19.20 -12.16
N TYR A 310 -11.16 20.25 -12.91
CA TYR A 310 -10.23 21.22 -13.45
C TYR A 310 -10.64 22.63 -13.01
N LEU A 311 -9.68 23.43 -12.57
CA LEU A 311 -9.86 24.85 -12.29
C LEU A 311 -9.44 25.62 -13.54
N ILE A 312 -10.40 26.30 -14.16
CA ILE A 312 -10.21 27.02 -15.42
C ILE A 312 -9.96 28.49 -15.15
N TYR A 313 -8.98 29.04 -15.85
CA TYR A 313 -8.58 30.44 -15.79
C TYR A 313 -8.58 31.06 -17.18
N LEU A 314 -8.92 32.33 -17.26
CA LEU A 314 -8.79 33.15 -18.46
C LEU A 314 -8.10 34.45 -18.07
N ASN A 315 -6.99 34.77 -18.74
CA ASN A 315 -6.16 35.95 -18.47
C ASN A 315 -5.80 36.05 -16.97
N ASN A 316 -5.34 34.92 -16.42
CA ASN A 316 -4.97 34.74 -15.01
C ASN A 316 -6.10 34.93 -13.98
N LYS A 317 -7.35 35.06 -14.42
CA LYS A 317 -8.52 35.12 -13.54
C LYS A 317 -9.23 33.79 -13.51
N PHE A 318 -9.54 33.31 -12.31
CA PHE A 318 -10.37 32.11 -12.15
C PHE A 318 -11.74 32.34 -12.79
N VAL A 319 -12.15 31.38 -13.62
CA VAL A 319 -13.43 31.41 -14.32
C VAL A 319 -14.39 30.43 -13.67
N LYS A 320 -14.00 29.16 -13.58
CA LYS A 320 -14.89 28.10 -13.09
C LYS A 320 -14.13 26.83 -12.72
N GLU A 321 -14.66 26.08 -11.77
CA GLU A 321 -14.31 24.68 -11.52
C GLU A 321 -15.26 23.77 -12.34
N ILE A 322 -14.70 22.91 -13.18
CA ILE A 322 -15.46 21.97 -14.01
C ILE A 322 -15.12 20.53 -13.62
N SER A 323 -16.10 19.62 -13.71
CA SER A 323 -15.86 18.20 -13.40
C SER A 323 -15.38 17.43 -14.63
N ARG A 324 -14.38 16.57 -14.44
CA ARG A 324 -13.89 15.69 -15.51
C ARG A 324 -14.98 14.74 -16.01
N ALA A 325 -15.87 14.28 -15.13
CA ALA A 325 -16.95 13.38 -15.51
C ALA A 325 -17.93 14.01 -16.52
N MET A 326 -18.16 15.33 -16.43
CA MET A 326 -19.10 16.04 -17.30
C MET A 326 -18.43 16.62 -18.55
N TYR A 327 -17.20 17.12 -18.42
CA TYR A 327 -16.51 17.86 -19.48
C TYR A 327 -15.41 17.04 -20.19
N GLY A 328 -15.06 15.86 -19.67
CA GLY A 328 -13.99 15.03 -20.23
C GLY A 328 -12.64 15.76 -20.22
N THR A 329 -12.13 16.08 -21.41
CA THR A 329 -10.85 16.78 -21.62
C THR A 329 -10.98 17.93 -22.61
N GLU A 330 -12.16 18.55 -22.65
CA GLU A 330 -12.44 19.70 -23.50
C GLU A 330 -13.21 20.80 -22.77
N PHE A 331 -13.03 22.04 -23.22
CA PHE A 331 -13.76 23.20 -22.72
C PHE A 331 -13.91 24.26 -23.79
N ASN A 332 -15.11 24.82 -23.92
CA ASN A 332 -15.38 25.95 -24.80
C ASN A 332 -15.35 27.24 -23.99
N ILE A 333 -14.53 28.19 -24.42
CA ILE A 333 -14.42 29.53 -23.84
C ILE A 333 -15.33 30.47 -24.62
N LEU A 334 -16.31 31.06 -23.95
CA LEU A 334 -17.20 32.06 -24.53
C LEU A 334 -17.83 32.94 -23.43
N PRO A 335 -18.16 34.21 -23.73
CA PRO A 335 -17.79 34.94 -24.96
C PRO A 335 -16.37 35.54 -24.87
N LEU A 336 -15.71 35.70 -26.02
CA LEU A 336 -14.43 36.40 -26.18
C LEU A 336 -14.56 37.61 -27.12
N LYS A 337 -13.57 38.49 -27.11
CA LYS A 337 -13.45 39.60 -28.07
C LYS A 337 -12.70 39.15 -29.32
N PRO A 338 -13.10 39.56 -30.54
CA PRO A 338 -12.34 39.29 -31.76
C PRO A 338 -10.97 39.95 -31.77
N ASN A 339 -10.04 39.38 -32.53
CA ASN A 339 -8.67 39.89 -32.71
C ASN A 339 -7.99 40.29 -31.39
N THR A 340 -8.20 39.50 -30.34
CA THR A 340 -7.71 39.77 -28.98
C THR A 340 -6.87 38.60 -28.50
N GLU A 341 -5.69 38.90 -27.98
CA GLU A 341 -4.84 37.91 -27.31
C GLU A 341 -5.44 37.54 -25.95
N ASN A 342 -5.49 36.24 -25.68
CA ASN A 342 -6.02 35.66 -24.46
C ASN A 342 -5.09 34.55 -23.96
N THR A 343 -5.06 34.32 -22.65
CA THR A 343 -4.33 33.22 -22.03
C THR A 343 -5.32 32.28 -21.35
N PHE A 344 -5.40 31.04 -21.83
CA PHE A 344 -6.13 29.98 -21.16
C PHE A 344 -5.22 29.34 -20.11
N GLY A 345 -5.72 29.20 -18.88
CA GLY A 345 -5.01 28.51 -17.80
C GLY A 345 -5.86 27.38 -17.23
N ILE A 346 -5.19 26.32 -16.78
CA ILE A 346 -5.83 25.15 -16.20
C ILE A 346 -4.98 24.57 -15.06
N GLN A 347 -5.63 24.20 -13.97
CA GLN A 347 -5.07 23.39 -12.89
C GLN A 347 -5.92 22.14 -12.70
N THR A 348 -5.28 21.01 -12.41
CA THR A 348 -5.96 19.76 -12.07
C THR A 348 -6.31 19.74 -10.58
N LYS A 349 -7.39 19.03 -10.22
CA LYS A 349 -7.80 18.83 -8.83
C LYS A 349 -8.35 17.43 -8.62
N ASP A 350 -7.93 16.79 -7.55
CA ASP A 350 -8.34 15.42 -7.22
C ASP A 350 -9.51 15.37 -6.21
N GLY A 351 -9.98 14.16 -5.90
CA GLY A 351 -11.07 13.94 -4.95
C GLY A 351 -10.71 14.23 -3.49
N SER A 352 -9.43 14.46 -3.17
CA SER A 352 -8.94 14.89 -1.86
C SER A 352 -8.72 16.41 -1.78
N VAL A 353 -9.28 17.16 -2.75
CA VAL A 353 -9.17 18.61 -2.92
C VAL A 353 -7.75 19.14 -3.12
N GLN A 354 -6.78 18.28 -3.39
CA GLN A 354 -5.43 18.70 -3.72
C GLN A 354 -5.40 19.27 -5.14
N GLY A 355 -4.76 20.43 -5.29
CA GLY A 355 -4.52 21.07 -6.58
C GLY A 355 -3.19 20.66 -7.18
N GLY A 356 -3.16 20.48 -8.49
CA GLY A 356 -1.96 20.27 -9.28
C GLY A 356 -1.31 21.57 -9.72
N THR A 357 -0.28 21.44 -10.56
CA THR A 357 0.44 22.59 -11.11
C THR A 357 -0.38 23.34 -12.15
N TYR A 358 -0.29 24.68 -12.15
CA TYR A 358 -0.89 25.55 -13.17
C TYR A 358 -0.13 25.43 -14.48
N VAL A 359 -0.87 25.26 -15.57
CA VAL A 359 -0.34 25.33 -16.94
C VAL A 359 -1.22 26.23 -17.79
N SER A 360 -0.63 26.88 -18.78
CA SER A 360 -1.33 27.87 -19.60
C SER A 360 -0.84 27.90 -21.03
N GLU A 361 -1.72 28.30 -21.93
CA GLU A 361 -1.43 28.55 -23.34
C GLU A 361 -2.04 29.89 -23.78
N THR A 362 -1.27 30.63 -24.58
CA THR A 362 -1.70 31.92 -25.15
C THR A 362 -2.20 31.74 -26.57
N PHE A 363 -3.29 32.40 -26.92
CA PHE A 363 -3.91 32.33 -28.24
C PHE A 363 -4.57 33.67 -28.62
N THR A 364 -4.77 33.89 -29.91
CA THR A 364 -5.48 35.07 -30.42
C THR A 364 -6.77 34.64 -31.11
N THR A 365 -7.88 35.30 -30.78
CA THR A 365 -9.16 35.09 -31.47
C THR A 365 -9.11 35.59 -32.90
N LYS A 366 -9.90 34.98 -33.79
CA LYS A 366 -9.96 35.41 -35.19
C LYS A 366 -10.59 36.81 -35.30
N GLN A 367 -10.36 37.47 -36.42
CA GLN A 367 -11.10 38.69 -36.73
C GLN A 367 -12.57 38.32 -36.94
N ALA A 368 -13.48 39.16 -36.44
CA ALA A 368 -14.89 39.01 -36.77
C ALA A 368 -15.08 39.37 -38.24
N GLU A 369 -15.71 38.49 -39.00
CA GLU A 369 -16.08 38.84 -40.37
C GLU A 369 -17.00 40.08 -40.33
N PRO A 370 -16.75 41.08 -41.20
CA PRO A 370 -17.69 42.18 -41.34
C PRO A 370 -19.02 41.61 -41.81
N PHE A 371 -20.11 41.98 -41.13
CA PHE A 371 -21.47 41.69 -41.60
C PHE A 371 -21.62 42.24 -43.01
N THR A 372 -21.46 41.38 -44.00
CA THR A 372 -21.84 41.68 -45.37
C THR A 372 -23.35 41.46 -45.43
N TYR A 373 -24.09 42.56 -45.60
CA TYR A 373 -25.49 42.50 -45.99
C TYR A 373 -25.55 41.82 -47.36
N GLY A 374 -25.65 40.49 -47.38
CA GLY A 374 -26.10 39.76 -48.55
C GLY A 374 -27.54 40.17 -48.81
N SER A 375 -27.79 40.71 -50.00
CA SER A 375 -29.11 41.08 -50.50
C SER A 375 -30.13 39.98 -50.16
N ILE A 376 -31.16 40.31 -49.39
CA ILE A 376 -32.26 39.40 -49.10
C ILE A 376 -33.01 39.18 -50.42
N ALA A 377 -32.78 38.05 -51.08
CA ALA A 377 -33.72 37.52 -52.05
C ALA A 377 -34.93 36.98 -51.28
N ILE A 378 -35.99 37.79 -51.18
CA ILE A 378 -37.27 37.37 -50.61
C ILE A 378 -37.88 36.34 -51.56
N SER A 379 -37.82 35.06 -51.22
CA SER A 379 -38.65 34.04 -51.86
C SER A 379 -39.96 33.94 -51.07
N TYR A 380 -41.07 34.28 -51.73
CA TYR A 380 -42.40 34.03 -51.19
C TYR A 380 -42.72 32.55 -51.39
N SER A 381 -42.77 31.78 -50.31
CA SER A 381 -43.41 30.46 -50.29
C SER A 381 -44.82 30.61 -49.73
N SER A 382 -45.83 30.40 -50.58
CA SER A 382 -47.23 30.36 -50.19
C SER A 382 -47.52 29.08 -49.41
N LEU A 383 -47.92 29.21 -48.14
CA LEU A 383 -48.35 28.10 -47.30
C LEU A 383 -49.87 27.88 -47.46
N THR A 384 -50.27 26.80 -48.12
CA THR A 384 -51.68 26.43 -48.23
C THR A 384 -52.06 25.53 -47.05
N ILE A 385 -52.86 26.05 -46.11
CA ILE A 385 -53.39 25.29 -44.98
C ILE A 385 -54.72 24.66 -45.40
N SER A 386 -54.77 23.33 -45.49
CA SER A 386 -56.04 22.59 -45.64
C SER A 386 -56.65 22.30 -44.27
N LYS A 387 -57.94 22.59 -44.13
CA LYS A 387 -58.72 22.37 -42.90
C LYS A 387 -59.06 20.87 -42.76
N PRO A 388 -58.81 20.21 -41.62
CA PRO A 388 -59.26 18.84 -41.42
C PRO A 388 -60.80 18.76 -41.33
N PRO A 389 -61.43 17.65 -41.76
CA PRO A 389 -62.87 17.48 -41.70
C PRO A 389 -63.39 17.46 -40.26
N ALA A 390 -64.49 18.19 -40.04
CA ALA A 390 -65.14 18.32 -38.75
C ALA A 390 -65.80 17.00 -38.32
N TYR A 391 -65.46 16.52 -37.13
CA TYR A 391 -66.25 15.50 -36.43
C TYR A 391 -67.50 16.17 -35.86
N ILE A 392 -68.68 15.76 -36.36
CA ILE A 392 -69.98 16.06 -35.76
C ILE A 392 -70.16 15.11 -34.57
N LYS A 393 -70.65 15.66 -33.45
CA LYS A 393 -70.92 14.94 -32.19
C LYS A 393 -71.85 13.75 -32.33
#